data_AF-A0A0L6Z942-F1
#
_entry.id   AF-A0A0L6Z942-F1
#
_cell.length_a   1.000
_cell.length_b   1.000
_cell.length_c   1.000
_cell.angle_alpha   90.00
_cell.angle_beta   90.00
_cell.angle_gamma   90.00
#
_symmetry.space_group_name_H-M   'P 1'
#
loop_
_entity.id
_entity.type
_entity.pdbx_description
1 polymer ?
#
loop_
_entity_poly.entity_id
_entity_poly.type
_entity_poly.pdbx_seq_one_letter_code
_entity_poly.pdbx_strand_id
1 'polypeptide(L)'
;MAVKRINLSFSLDRKDDLEVFNILSKQKYKTDYVIKAVLSFTGKGDKDLGKEAIKQAVKEAIAECGGITIENKGKENDSCIQHELPDDIFDMFDNL
;
A
#
# COMPACT_ATOMS: atom_id res chain seq x y z
N MET A 1 -3.00 29.99 -13.87
CA MET A 1 -2.10 28.87 -13.50
C MET A 1 -0.92 28.86 -14.45
N ALA A 2 0.32 28.89 -13.95
CA ALA A 2 1.50 28.81 -14.81
C ALA A 2 1.86 27.35 -15.07
N VAL A 3 2.05 26.98 -16.35
CA VAL A 3 2.47 25.63 -16.76
C VAL A 3 3.93 25.68 -17.19
N LYS A 4 4.76 24.82 -16.60
CA LYS A 4 6.16 24.60 -17.02
C LYS A 4 6.33 23.17 -17.51
N ARG A 5 7.15 22.99 -18.54
CA ARG A 5 7.46 21.68 -19.14
C ARG A 5 8.91 21.31 -18.84
N ILE A 6 9.15 20.02 -18.65
CA ILE A 6 10.48 19.42 -18.57
C ILE A 6 10.64 18.45 -19.73
N ASN A 7 11.82 18.45 -20.37
CA ASN A 7 12.15 17.50 -21.42
C ASN A 7 12.87 16.29 -20.80
N LEU A 8 12.46 15.10 -21.22
CA LEU A 8 13.08 13.84 -20.82
C LEU A 8 13.72 13.19 -22.05
N SER A 9 14.88 12.57 -21.85
CA SER A 9 15.63 11.81 -22.85
C SER A 9 15.81 10.38 -22.33
N PHE A 10 15.63 9.40 -23.20
CA PHE A 10 15.75 7.97 -22.89
C PHE A 10 16.74 7.36 -23.87
N SER A 11 17.74 6.63 -23.36
CA SER A 11 18.62 5.82 -24.19
C SER A 11 17.93 4.49 -24.52
N LEU A 12 17.79 4.13 -25.79
CA LEU A 12 17.20 2.84 -26.16
C LEU A 12 18.16 1.65 -25.93
N ASP A 13 19.44 1.93 -25.68
CA ASP A 13 20.46 0.92 -25.39
C ASP A 13 20.49 0.53 -23.91
N ARG A 14 19.92 1.38 -23.03
CA ARG A 14 19.78 1.11 -21.59
C ARG A 14 18.44 0.45 -21.34
N LYS A 15 18.46 -0.78 -20.79
CA LYS A 15 17.26 -1.59 -20.55
C LYS A 15 16.17 -0.82 -19.79
N ASP A 16 16.54 -0.19 -18.68
CA ASP A 16 15.60 0.53 -17.82
C ASP A 16 14.99 1.75 -18.52
N ASP A 17 15.82 2.50 -19.26
CA ASP A 17 15.36 3.66 -20.04
C ASP A 17 14.36 3.23 -21.13
N LEU A 18 14.65 2.14 -21.84
CA LEU A 18 13.76 1.56 -22.85
C LEU A 18 12.43 1.09 -22.24
N GLU A 19 12.49 0.43 -21.08
CA GLU A 19 11.31 -0.03 -20.36
C GLU A 19 10.41 1.14 -19.95
N VAL A 20 10.99 2.15 -19.28
CA VAL A 20 10.25 3.35 -18.86
C VAL A 20 9.71 4.12 -20.07
N PHE A 21 10.49 4.25 -21.15
CA PHE A 21 10.03 4.86 -22.40
C PHE A 21 8.81 4.14 -22.98
N ASN A 22 8.84 2.80 -23.04
CA ASN A 22 7.73 1.99 -23.53
C ASN A 22 6.48 2.09 -22.66
N ILE A 23 6.64 2.23 -21.35
CA ILE A 23 5.53 2.47 -20.42
C ILE A 23 4.91 3.84 -20.67
N LEU A 24 5.73 4.91 -20.64
CA LEU A 24 5.27 6.29 -20.78
C LEU A 24 4.67 6.57 -22.15
N SER A 25 5.26 6.04 -23.22
CA SER A 25 4.77 6.24 -24.60
C SER A 25 3.31 5.81 -24.76
N LYS A 26 2.91 4.70 -24.11
CA LYS A 26 1.54 4.14 -24.12
C LYS A 26 0.53 4.94 -23.28
N GLN A 27 0.98 5.80 -22.36
CA GLN A 27 0.06 6.57 -21.50
C GLN A 27 -0.56 7.75 -22.25
N LYS A 28 -1.90 7.90 -22.14
CA LYS A 28 -2.64 9.05 -22.67
C LYS A 28 -2.28 10.36 -21.94
N TYR A 29 -2.10 10.30 -20.61
CA TYR A 29 -1.77 11.45 -19.76
C TYR A 29 -0.40 11.25 -19.07
N LYS A 30 0.68 11.44 -19.82
CA LYS A 30 2.06 11.18 -19.38
C LYS A 30 2.47 11.96 -18.14
N THR A 31 2.14 13.25 -18.10
CA THR A 31 2.48 14.13 -16.96
C THR A 31 1.81 13.66 -15.66
N ASP A 32 0.53 13.28 -15.71
CA ASP A 32 -0.20 12.76 -14.55
C ASP A 32 0.41 11.43 -14.04
N TYR A 33 0.73 10.53 -14.98
CA TYR A 33 1.39 9.26 -14.65
C TYR A 33 2.74 9.48 -13.95
N VAL A 34 3.59 10.37 -14.49
CA VAL A 34 4.88 10.71 -13.87
C VAL A 34 4.70 11.35 -12.49
N ILE A 35 3.71 12.23 -12.31
CA ILE A 35 3.42 12.83 -11.00
C ILE A 35 3.09 11.74 -9.98
N LYS A 36 2.17 10.82 -10.31
CA LYS A 36 1.78 9.72 -9.41
C LYS A 36 2.95 8.82 -9.07
N ALA A 37 3.75 8.42 -10.06
CA ALA A 37 4.91 7.55 -9.87
C ALA A 37 6.01 8.21 -9.02
N VAL A 38 6.29 9.51 -9.22
CA VAL A 38 7.30 10.23 -8.43
C VAL A 38 6.80 10.48 -7.00
N LEU A 39 5.52 10.82 -6.84
CA LEU A 39 4.94 10.99 -5.51
C LEU A 39 4.97 9.67 -4.74
N SER A 40 4.52 8.56 -5.33
CA SER A 40 4.57 7.25 -4.67
C SER A 40 6.00 6.85 -4.28
N PHE A 41 6.98 7.06 -5.16
CA PHE A 41 8.38 6.77 -4.86
C PHE A 41 8.97 7.63 -3.73
N THR A 42 8.60 8.91 -3.67
CA THR A 42 9.09 9.83 -2.64
C THR A 42 8.34 9.73 -1.31
N GLY A 43 7.40 8.80 -1.19
CA GLY A 43 6.49 8.70 -0.03
C GLY A 43 5.61 9.95 0.13
N LYS A 44 5.47 10.77 -0.91
CA LYS A 44 4.54 11.91 -0.97
C LYS A 44 3.24 11.56 -1.69
N GLY A 45 3.19 10.40 -2.34
CA GLY A 45 1.97 9.74 -2.76
C GLY A 45 1.31 9.13 -1.54
N ASP A 46 0.04 8.75 -1.68
CA ASP A 46 -0.80 8.22 -0.62
C ASP A 46 -0.04 7.19 0.25
N LYS A 47 0.55 7.64 1.36
CA LYS A 47 1.15 6.77 2.37
C LYS A 47 0.07 5.87 2.97
N ASP A 48 -1.16 6.38 2.97
CA ASP A 48 -2.36 5.66 3.37
C ASP A 48 -2.61 4.44 2.48
N LEU A 49 -2.29 4.45 1.17
CA LEU A 49 -2.44 3.25 0.33
C LEU A 49 -1.51 2.11 0.79
N GLY A 50 -0.30 2.42 1.22
CA GLY A 50 0.64 1.40 1.72
C GLY A 50 0.19 0.85 3.07
N LYS A 51 -0.21 1.74 3.99
CA LYS A 51 -0.70 1.40 5.32
C LYS A 51 -1.99 0.57 5.26
N GLU A 52 -2.98 1.01 4.49
CA GLU A 52 -4.25 0.32 4.32
C GLU A 52 -4.08 -1.03 3.59
N ALA A 53 -3.20 -1.10 2.59
CA ALA A 53 -2.87 -2.37 1.93
C ALA A 53 -2.21 -3.37 2.90
N ILE A 54 -1.33 -2.91 3.78
CA ILE A 54 -0.72 -3.74 4.84
C ILE A 54 -1.76 -4.17 5.86
N LYS A 55 -2.61 -3.25 6.36
CA LYS A 55 -3.70 -3.57 7.30
C LYS A 55 -4.63 -4.62 6.69
N GLN A 56 -5.00 -4.47 5.43
CA GLN A 56 -5.88 -5.39 4.73
C GLN A 56 -5.24 -6.77 4.52
N ALA A 57 -3.98 -6.83 4.08
CA ALA A 57 -3.26 -8.09 3.90
C ALA A 57 -3.11 -8.88 5.21
N VAL A 58 -2.88 -8.19 6.34
CA VAL A 58 -2.78 -8.84 7.65
C VAL A 58 -4.16 -9.31 8.14
N LYS A 59 -5.24 -8.55 7.91
CA LYS A 59 -6.62 -8.99 8.20
C LYS A 59 -6.96 -10.27 7.43
N GLU A 60 -6.64 -10.33 6.15
CA GLU A 60 -6.88 -11.49 5.28
C GLU A 60 -6.10 -12.72 5.76
N ALA A 61 -4.81 -12.55 6.06
CA ALA A 61 -3.97 -13.65 6.58
C ALA A 61 -4.47 -14.20 7.92
N ILE A 62 -4.92 -13.33 8.83
CA ILE A 62 -5.50 -13.75 10.11
C ILE A 62 -6.80 -14.53 9.88
N ALA A 63 -7.68 -14.06 8.99
CA ALA A 63 -8.93 -14.75 8.67
C ALA A 63 -8.68 -16.14 8.04
N GLU A 64 -7.71 -16.25 7.13
CA GLU A 64 -7.31 -17.52 6.51
C GLU A 64 -6.68 -18.51 7.51
N CYS A 65 -5.94 -18.01 8.51
CA CYS A 65 -5.31 -18.83 9.55
C CYS A 65 -6.27 -19.24 10.68
N GLY A 66 -7.57 -18.96 10.56
CA GLY A 66 -8.57 -19.31 11.57
C GLY A 66 -8.71 -18.29 12.70
N GLY A 67 -8.31 -17.04 12.50
CA GLY A 67 -8.41 -15.96 13.48
C GLY A 67 -7.34 -16.01 14.58
N ILE A 68 -7.31 -14.98 15.43
CA ILE A 68 -6.51 -15.02 16.68
C ILE A 68 -7.45 -15.43 17.81
N THR A 69 -7.08 -16.47 18.55
CA THR A 69 -7.79 -16.90 19.75
C THR A 69 -7.23 -16.15 20.95
N ILE A 70 -8.01 -15.22 21.52
CA ILE A 70 -7.64 -14.57 22.79
C ILE A 70 -8.18 -15.43 23.93
N GLU A 71 -7.29 -16.06 24.70
CA GLU A 71 -7.69 -16.72 25.94
C GLU A 71 -8.12 -15.65 26.96
N ASN A 72 -9.42 -15.52 27.19
CA ASN A 72 -9.97 -14.73 28.30
C ASN A 72 -9.58 -15.38 29.64
N LYS A 73 -8.41 -15.02 30.18
CA LYS A 73 -8.02 -15.34 31.57
C LYS A 73 -8.72 -14.38 32.54
N GLY A 74 -10.04 -14.53 32.65
CA GLY A 74 -10.86 -13.64 33.47
C GLY A 74 -12.26 -14.19 33.76
N LYS A 75 -12.31 -15.21 34.62
CA LYS A 75 -13.46 -15.66 35.45
C LYS A 75 -14.79 -16.03 34.76
N GLU A 76 -15.13 -17.30 34.99
CA GLU A 76 -16.47 -17.91 35.05
C GLU A 76 -17.21 -18.19 33.72
N ASN A 77 -17.08 -19.46 33.31
CA ASN A 77 -18.16 -20.32 32.80
C ASN A 77 -19.08 -19.77 31.69
N ASP A 78 -18.53 -19.40 30.54
CA ASP A 78 -19.16 -19.70 29.25
C ASP A 78 -18.08 -19.63 28.15
N SER A 79 -17.51 -20.78 27.78
CA SER A 79 -16.42 -20.85 26.80
C SER A 79 -16.96 -20.78 25.37
N CYS A 80 -17.58 -19.67 25.01
CA CYS A 80 -17.69 -19.29 23.61
C CYS A 80 -16.38 -18.58 23.24
N ILE A 81 -15.53 -19.27 22.48
CA ILE A 81 -14.35 -18.66 21.87
C ILE A 81 -14.86 -17.59 20.89
N GLN A 82 -14.91 -16.33 21.33
CA GLN A 82 -15.14 -15.19 20.45
C GLN A 82 -13.84 -14.94 19.69
N HIS A 83 -13.85 -15.25 18.39
CA HIS A 83 -12.83 -14.79 17.44
C HIS A 83 -13.02 -13.30 17.19
N GLU A 84 -12.78 -12.47 18.20
CA GLU A 84 -12.78 -11.03 18.04
C GLU A 84 -11.34 -10.55 18.11
N LEU A 85 -10.80 -10.27 16.93
CA LEU A 85 -9.56 -9.53 16.78
C LEU A 85 -9.87 -8.07 17.20
N PRO A 86 -9.24 -7.53 18.26
CA PRO A 86 -9.46 -6.14 18.64
C PRO A 86 -9.10 -5.22 17.46
N ASP A 87 -10.01 -4.33 17.10
CA ASP A 87 -9.86 -3.43 15.94
C ASP A 87 -8.57 -2.59 16.03
N ASP A 88 -8.15 -2.26 17.25
CA ASP A 88 -6.99 -1.44 17.57
C ASP A 88 -5.63 -2.17 17.39
N ILE A 89 -5.60 -3.49 17.15
CA ILE A 89 -4.34 -4.22 16.88
C ILE A 89 -3.61 -3.63 15.67
N PHE A 90 -4.36 -3.15 14.68
CA PHE A 90 -3.77 -2.59 13.48
C PHE A 90 -3.24 -1.17 13.66
N ASP A 91 -3.53 -0.52 14.78
CA ASP A 91 -3.00 0.82 15.07
C ASP A 91 -1.51 0.80 15.40
N MET A 92 -0.93 -0.39 15.62
CA MET A 92 0.52 -0.58 15.69
C MET A 92 1.23 -0.15 14.39
N PHE A 93 0.54 -0.22 13.25
CA PHE A 93 1.03 0.23 11.95
C PHE A 93 0.90 1.75 11.75
N ASP A 94 0.29 2.47 12.69
CA ASP A 94 0.15 3.92 12.60
C ASP A 94 1.47 4.67 12.87
N ASN A 95 2.45 3.97 13.44
CA ASN A 95 3.81 4.48 13.69
C ASN A 95 4.83 4.10 12.59
N LEU A 96 4.36 3.53 11.46
CA LEU A 96 5.19 3.11 10.31
C LEU A 96 5.30 4.23 9.25
#